data_AF-A0A969MUM5-F1
#
_entry.id   AF-A0A969MUM5-F1
#
_cell.length_a   1.000
_cell.length_b   1.000
_cell.length_c   1.000
_cell.angle_alpha   90.00
_cell.angle_beta   90.00
_cell.angle_gamma   90.00
#
_symmetry.space_group_name_H-M   'P 1'
#
loop_
_entity.id
_entity.type
_entity.pdbx_description
1 polymer ?
#
loop_
_entity_poly.entity_id
_entity_poly.type
_entity_poly.pdbx_seq_one_letter_code
_entity_poly.pdbx_strand_id
1 'polypeptide(L)'
;MQATKTITTPNLDQVNQAIQFILNALGEPESDLHRRAFTAFQAGDYLLVKRLSTTYLSDHYCKALGYLGGALKLTPNTDTILAESARSAAEFVKEKTLAKLGTEIAQALS
;
A
#
# COMPACT_ATOMS: atom_id res chain seq x y z
N MET A 1 -23.16 26.47 9.44
CA MET A 1 -21.84 26.86 8.89
C MET A 1 -20.92 25.66 8.99
N GLN A 2 -20.61 25.00 7.87
CA GLN A 2 -19.61 23.92 7.86
C GLN A 2 -18.24 24.56 8.03
N ALA A 3 -17.48 24.11 9.03
CA ALA A 3 -16.10 24.53 9.20
C ALA A 3 -15.30 24.09 7.97
N THR A 4 -14.88 25.07 7.16
CA THR A 4 -13.97 24.85 6.06
C THR A 4 -12.63 24.44 6.67
N LYS A 5 -12.33 23.14 6.65
CA LYS A 5 -11.01 22.65 7.09
C LYS A 5 -9.97 23.31 6.18
N THR A 6 -9.14 24.19 6.75
CA THR A 6 -8.00 24.76 6.04
C THR A 6 -7.11 23.59 5.60
N ILE A 7 -6.92 23.42 4.29
CA ILE A 7 -6.04 22.39 3.74
C ILE A 7 -4.62 22.82 4.09
N THR A 8 -4.02 22.10 5.03
CA THR A 8 -2.65 22.30 5.50
C THR A 8 -1.82 21.10 5.12
N THR A 9 -0.54 21.31 4.86
CA THR A 9 0.40 20.22 4.58
C THR A 9 0.38 19.23 5.76
N PRO A 10 0.24 17.92 5.52
CA PRO A 10 0.18 16.95 6.60
C PRO A 10 1.51 16.92 7.35
N ASN A 11 1.44 16.87 8.68
CA ASN A 11 2.60 16.66 9.53
C ASN A 11 3.00 15.17 9.57
N LEU A 12 4.15 14.87 10.17
CA LEU A 12 4.68 13.50 10.22
C LEU A 12 3.72 12.53 10.91
N ASP A 13 3.05 12.94 11.98
CA ASP A 13 2.12 12.07 12.72
C ASP A 13 0.89 11.72 11.88
N GLN A 14 0.34 12.70 11.15
CA GLN A 14 -0.77 12.49 10.21
C GLN A 14 -0.37 11.55 9.07
N VAL A 15 0.84 11.71 8.52
CA VAL A 15 1.37 10.82 7.49
C VAL A 15 1.58 9.41 8.02
N ASN A 16 2.18 9.26 9.20
CA ASN A 16 2.36 7.96 9.84
C ASN A 16 1.02 7.28 10.11
N GLN A 17 0.02 8.02 10.59
CA GLN A 17 -1.32 7.49 10.79
C GLN A 17 -1.96 7.01 9.48
N ALA A 18 -1.81 7.78 8.40
CA ALA A 18 -2.29 7.39 7.07
C ALA A 18 -1.57 6.14 6.56
N ILE A 19 -0.24 6.06 6.72
CA ILE A 19 0.56 4.88 6.39
C ILE A 19 0.03 3.66 7.14
N GLN A 20 -0.25 3.76 8.44
CA GLN A 20 -0.79 2.64 9.22
C GLN A 20 -2.16 2.17 8.71
N PHE A 21 -3.05 3.09 8.35
CA PHE A 21 -4.34 2.71 7.75
C PHE A 21 -4.16 1.98 6.42
N ILE A 22 -3.22 2.41 5.58
CA ILE A 22 -2.93 1.76 4.30
C ILE A 22 -2.30 0.38 4.51
N LEU A 23 -1.37 0.23 5.46
CA LEU A 23 -0.77 -1.07 5.79
C LEU A 23 -1.81 -2.05 6.32
N ASN A 24 -2.71 -1.59 7.19
CA ASN A 24 -3.82 -2.41 7.70
C ASN A 24 -4.75 -2.87 6.56
N ALA A 25 -5.03 -2.00 5.59
CA ALA A 25 -5.82 -2.36 4.42
C ALA A 25 -5.07 -3.33 3.50
N LEU A 26 -3.76 -3.13 3.31
CA LEU A 26 -2.90 -3.98 2.48
C LEU A 26 -2.83 -5.42 3.03
N GLY A 27 -2.84 -5.56 4.34
CA GLY A 27 -2.86 -6.85 5.03
C GLY A 27 -1.53 -7.62 4.94
N GLU A 28 -1.61 -8.90 5.29
CA GLU A 28 -0.44 -9.76 5.43
C GLU A 28 0.17 -10.17 4.07
N PRO A 29 1.51 -10.33 4.00
CA PRO A 29 2.18 -10.88 2.83
C PRO A 29 1.72 -12.29 2.44
N GLU A 30 1.39 -12.50 1.17
CA GLU A 30 0.91 -13.80 0.64
C GLU A 30 1.95 -14.57 -0.20
N SER A 31 3.06 -13.92 -0.55
CA SER A 31 4.14 -14.51 -1.35
C SER A 31 5.52 -14.19 -0.75
N ASP A 32 6.56 -14.90 -1.18
CA ASP A 32 7.93 -14.58 -0.78
C ASP A 32 8.38 -13.19 -1.23
N LEU A 33 7.89 -12.75 -2.39
CA LEU A 33 8.11 -11.39 -2.89
C LEU A 33 7.47 -10.36 -1.94
N HIS A 34 6.22 -10.57 -1.53
CA HIS A 34 5.54 -9.67 -0.60
C HIS A 34 6.25 -9.65 0.75
N ARG A 35 6.66 -10.82 1.27
CA ARG A 35 7.41 -10.93 2.52
C ARG A 35 8.71 -10.13 2.44
N ARG A 36 9.48 -10.31 1.36
CA ARG A 36 10.71 -9.56 1.12
C ARG A 36 10.47 -8.05 1.08
N ALA A 37 9.44 -7.60 0.37
CA ALA A 37 9.10 -6.18 0.27
C ALA A 37 8.66 -5.61 1.63
N PHE A 38 7.83 -6.33 2.37
CA PHE A 38 7.33 -5.92 3.67
C PHE A 38 8.44 -5.85 4.73
N THR A 39 9.30 -6.87 4.79
CA THR A 39 10.47 -6.87 5.68
C THR A 39 11.42 -5.72 5.36
N ALA A 40 11.69 -5.44 4.07
CA ALA A 40 12.50 -4.30 3.66
C ALA A 40 11.87 -2.97 4.08
N PHE A 41 10.55 -2.84 3.93
CA PHE A 41 9.80 -1.65 4.38
C PHE A 41 9.91 -1.44 5.90
N GLN A 42 9.70 -2.50 6.70
CA GLN A 42 9.82 -2.44 8.16
C GLN A 42 11.25 -2.12 8.62
N ALA A 43 12.27 -2.59 7.90
CA ALA A 43 13.67 -2.30 8.18
C ALA A 43 14.11 -0.89 7.73
N GLY A 44 13.23 -0.12 7.10
CA GLY A 44 13.57 1.20 6.54
C GLY A 44 14.40 1.16 5.26
N ASP A 45 14.55 -0.01 4.61
CA ASP A 45 15.22 -0.15 3.33
C ASP A 45 14.29 0.24 2.17
N TYR A 46 13.92 1.52 2.14
CA TYR A 46 13.00 2.06 1.12
C TYR A 46 13.61 2.05 -0.28
N LEU A 47 14.93 1.92 -0.42
CA LEU A 47 15.57 1.78 -1.72
C LEU A 47 15.26 0.39 -2.31
N LEU A 48 15.41 -0.67 -1.52
CA LEU A 48 15.03 -2.01 -1.95
C LEU A 48 13.53 -2.10 -2.26
N VAL A 49 12.66 -1.54 -1.41
CA VAL A 49 11.21 -1.54 -1.65
C VAL A 49 10.88 -0.87 -3.00
N LYS A 50 11.49 0.28 -3.30
CA LYS A 50 11.32 0.96 -4.60
C LYS A 50 11.87 0.17 -5.78
N ARG A 51 12.98 -0.55 -5.60
CA ARG A 51 13.51 -1.43 -6.65
C ARG A 51 12.56 -2.59 -6.92
N LEU A 52 11.96 -3.17 -5.88
CA LEU A 52 10.96 -4.23 -6.05
C LEU A 52 9.72 -3.67 -6.76
N SER A 53 9.17 -2.52 -6.35
CA SER A 53 7.99 -1.94 -7.02
C SER A 53 8.22 -1.55 -8.48
N THR A 54 9.46 -1.22 -8.86
CA THR A 54 9.83 -0.87 -10.25
C THR A 54 10.24 -2.05 -11.11
N THR A 55 10.49 -3.22 -10.53
CA THR A 55 10.84 -4.45 -11.26
C THR A 55 9.68 -5.45 -11.32
N TYR A 56 8.76 -5.39 -10.37
CA TYR A 56 7.53 -6.19 -10.33
C TYR A 56 6.31 -5.32 -10.63
N LEU A 57 6.23 -4.82 -11.87
CA LEU A 57 5.29 -3.78 -12.29
C LEU A 57 3.81 -4.15 -12.22
N SER A 58 3.45 -5.43 -12.12
CA SER A 58 2.07 -5.89 -11.95
C SER A 58 1.72 -6.15 -10.49
N ASP A 59 2.68 -6.12 -9.57
CA ASP A 59 2.49 -6.51 -8.18
C ASP A 59 2.01 -5.31 -7.36
N HIS A 60 0.71 -5.28 -7.08
CA HIS A 60 0.07 -4.18 -6.34
C HIS A 60 0.52 -4.09 -4.88
N TYR A 61 0.96 -5.20 -4.28
CA TYR A 61 1.52 -5.22 -2.94
C TYR A 61 2.86 -4.45 -2.88
N CYS A 62 3.77 -4.78 -3.80
CA CYS A 62 5.04 -4.09 -3.95
C CYS A 62 4.86 -2.62 -4.31
N LYS A 63 3.89 -2.29 -5.19
CA LYS A 63 3.56 -0.89 -5.53
C LYS A 63 3.12 -0.09 -4.31
N ALA A 64 2.20 -0.62 -3.50
CA ALA A 64 1.73 0.05 -2.29
C ALA A 64 2.91 0.41 -1.39
N LEU A 65 3.76 -0.56 -1.04
CA LEU A 65 4.94 -0.34 -0.20
C LEU A 65 5.96 0.62 -0.85
N GLY A 66 6.14 0.54 -2.18
CA GLY A 66 7.03 1.42 -2.95
C GLY A 66 6.64 2.88 -2.85
N TYR A 67 5.34 3.18 -2.91
CA TYR A 67 4.83 4.52 -2.66
C TYR A 67 5.02 4.94 -1.20
N LEU A 68 4.64 4.11 -0.21
CA LEU A 68 4.79 4.45 1.21
C LEU A 68 6.22 4.84 1.60
N GLY A 69 7.24 4.16 1.03
CA GLY A 69 8.64 4.53 1.27
C GLY A 69 9.04 5.93 0.78
N GLY A 70 8.21 6.56 -0.07
CA GLY A 70 8.32 7.96 -0.47
C GLY A 70 7.58 8.95 0.43
N ALA A 71 6.50 8.53 1.10
CA ALA A 71 5.62 9.41 1.88
C ALA A 71 6.31 9.99 3.11
N LEU A 72 7.21 9.22 3.73
CA LEU A 72 7.96 9.60 4.94
C LEU A 72 8.91 10.79 4.75
N LYS A 73 9.13 11.24 3.51
CA LYS A 73 9.96 12.41 3.20
C LYS A 73 9.23 13.75 3.28
N LEU A 74 7.92 13.76 3.55
CA LEU A 74 7.08 14.96 3.66
C LEU A 74 7.29 15.96 2.51
N THR A 75 7.24 15.45 1.28
CA THR A 75 7.36 16.27 0.07
C THR A 75 6.03 16.93 -0.29
N PRO A 76 5.99 17.93 -1.19
CA PRO A 76 4.73 18.48 -1.70
C PRO A 76 3.81 17.42 -2.34
N ASN A 77 4.36 16.28 -2.76
CA ASN A 77 3.62 15.18 -3.37
C ASN A 77 3.13 14.14 -2.35
N THR A 78 3.24 14.40 -1.04
CA THR A 78 2.87 13.42 0.00
C THR A 78 1.43 12.94 -0.14
N ASP A 79 0.48 13.84 -0.41
CA ASP A 79 -0.92 13.47 -0.61
C ASP A 79 -1.09 12.56 -1.85
N THR A 80 -0.39 12.87 -2.94
CA THR A 80 -0.37 12.02 -4.15
C THR A 80 0.21 10.64 -3.84
N ILE A 81 1.32 10.58 -3.11
CA ILE A 81 1.96 9.32 -2.74
C ILE A 81 1.04 8.47 -1.87
N LEU A 82 0.38 9.07 -0.87
CA LEU A 82 -0.59 8.37 -0.02
C LEU A 82 -1.78 7.86 -0.84
N ALA A 83 -2.31 8.68 -1.76
CA ALA A 83 -3.42 8.28 -2.63
C ALA A 83 -3.04 7.10 -3.55
N GLU A 84 -1.89 7.16 -4.21
CA GLU A 84 -1.40 6.08 -5.08
C GLU A 84 -1.12 4.79 -4.30
N SER A 85 -0.58 4.91 -3.08
CA SER A 85 -0.39 3.78 -2.20
C SER A 85 -1.72 3.15 -1.78
N ALA A 86 -2.71 3.96 -1.39
CA ALA A 86 -4.02 3.47 -0.97
C ALA A 86 -4.75 2.75 -2.10
N ARG A 87 -4.70 3.30 -3.33
CA ARG A 87 -5.24 2.64 -4.53
C ARG A 87 -4.56 1.31 -4.80
N SER A 88 -3.23 1.26 -4.71
CA SER A 88 -2.48 0.02 -4.91
C SER A 88 -2.84 -1.05 -3.87
N ALA A 89 -3.01 -0.66 -2.60
CA ALA A 89 -3.47 -1.58 -1.56
C ALA A 89 -4.88 -2.12 -1.84
N ALA A 90 -5.80 -1.25 -2.26
CA ALA A 90 -7.16 -1.65 -2.62
C ALA A 90 -7.19 -2.60 -3.83
N GLU A 91 -6.36 -2.35 -4.85
CA GLU A 91 -6.23 -3.23 -6.01
C GLU A 91 -5.74 -4.63 -5.61
N PHE A 92 -4.72 -4.72 -4.75
CA PHE A 92 -4.25 -6.00 -4.21
C PHE A 92 -5.37 -6.77 -3.47
N VAL A 93 -6.11 -6.10 -2.59
CA VAL A 93 -7.22 -6.72 -1.85
C VAL A 93 -8.34 -7.17 -2.79
N LYS A 94 -8.65 -6.40 -3.82
CA LYS A 94 -9.64 -6.77 -4.85
C LYS A 94 -9.21 -8.05 -5.57
N GLU A 95 -7.97 -8.10 -6.07
CA GLU A 95 -7.40 -9.27 -6.76
C GLU A 95 -7.47 -10.52 -5.88
N LYS A 96 -7.00 -10.42 -4.64
CA LYS A 96 -7.07 -11.49 -3.63
C LYS A 96 -8.50 -11.96 -3.40
N THR A 97 -9.44 -11.04 -3.24
CA THR A 97 -10.84 -11.34 -2.93
C THR A 97 -11.50 -12.07 -4.10
N LEU A 98 -11.26 -11.62 -5.33
CA LEU A 98 -11.77 -12.28 -6.54
C LEU A 98 -11.19 -13.70 -6.69
N ALA A 99 -9.88 -13.89 -6.47
CA ALA A 99 -9.24 -15.20 -6.55
C ALA A 99 -9.80 -16.18 -5.50
N LYS A 100 -9.99 -15.71 -4.26
CA LYS A 100 -10.61 -16.50 -3.18
C LYS A 100 -12.02 -16.92 -3.55
N LEU A 101 -12.88 -15.97 -3.92
CA LEU A 101 -14.28 -16.25 -4.28
C LEU A 101 -14.37 -17.22 -5.47
N GLY A 102 -13.53 -17.04 -6.49
CA GLY A 102 -13.49 -17.95 -7.64
C GLY A 102 -13.15 -19.39 -7.24
N THR A 103 -12.20 -19.56 -6.31
CA THR A 103 -11.82 -20.88 -5.77
C THR A 103 -12.96 -21.50 -4.97
N GLU A 104 -13.58 -20.74 -4.06
CA GLU A 104 -14.68 -21.21 -3.21
C GLU A 104 -15.92 -21.59 -4.03
N ILE A 105 -16.27 -20.79 -5.04
CA ILE A 105 -17.38 -21.08 -5.96
C ILE A 105 -17.09 -22.35 -6.77
N ALA A 106 -15.88 -22.49 -7.32
CA ALA A 106 -15.50 -23.69 -8.06
C ALA A 106 -15.62 -24.95 -7.20
N GLN A 107 -15.14 -24.88 -5.95
CA GLN A 107 -15.24 -25.99 -5.00
C GLN A 107 -16.70 -26.33 -4.66
N ALA A 108 -17.57 -25.33 -4.50
CA ALA A 108 -18.98 -25.55 -4.17
C ALA A 108 -19.81 -26.13 -5.33
N LEU A 109 -19.34 -25.96 -6.58
CA LEU A 109 -19.99 -26.47 -7.79
C LEU A 109 -19.37 -27.79 -8.32
N SER A 110 -18.35 -28.31 -7.63
CA SER A 110 -17.69 -29.59 -7.93
C SER A 110 -18.35 -30.75 -7.19
#